data_AF-A0A849TUC1-F1
#
_entry.id   AF-A0A849TUC1-F1
#
_cell.length_a   1.000
_cell.length_b   1.000
_cell.length_c   1.000
_cell.angle_alpha   90.00
_cell.angle_beta   90.00
_cell.angle_gamma   90.00
#
_symmetry.space_group_name_H-M   'P 1'
#
loop_
_entity.id
_entity.type
_entity.pdbx_description
1 polymer ?
#
loop_
_entity_poly.entity_id
_entity_poly.type
_entity_poly.pdbx_seq_one_letter_code
_entity_poly.pdbx_strand_id
1 'polypeptide(L)' 'MSIGKSKGHVSSVGRFAAQRVIRAARCQFLAHGFRSVSMDDLAAELGMSKKTLYVSFPSKAALIEAVLKDKF' A
#
# COMPACT_ATOMS: atom_id res chain seq x y z
N MET A 1 -4.24 -37.87 4.83
CA MET A 1 -3.09 -36.99 5.09
C MET A 1 -3.14 -35.79 4.14
N SER A 2 -3.38 -34.61 4.72
CA SER A 2 -3.19 -33.24 4.20
C SER A 2 -3.59 -32.93 2.75
N ILE A 3 -4.89 -32.69 2.56
CA ILE A 3 -5.44 -31.98 1.39
C ILE A 3 -5.08 -30.50 1.55
N GLY A 4 -4.41 -29.93 0.56
CA GLY A 4 -3.90 -28.57 0.55
C GLY A 4 -4.98 -27.54 0.88
N LYS A 5 -4.69 -26.67 1.85
CA LYS A 5 -5.48 -25.47 2.13
C LYS A 5 -5.33 -24.51 0.94
N SER A 6 -6.29 -24.59 0.02
CA SER A 6 -6.53 -23.61 -1.03
C SER A 6 -6.59 -22.21 -0.42
N LYS A 7 -5.57 -21.39 -0.68
CA LYS A 7 -5.59 -19.96 -0.31
C LYS A 7 -6.44 -19.22 -1.34
N GLY A 8 -7.72 -19.16 -1.00
CA GLY A 8 -8.69 -18.09 -1.21
C GLY A 8 -8.45 -17.10 -2.35
N HIS A 9 -9.48 -17.00 -3.18
CA HIS A 9 -9.86 -15.89 -4.05
C HIS A 9 -9.93 -14.55 -3.28
N VAL A 10 -8.80 -14.02 -2.80
CA VAL A 10 -8.72 -12.63 -2.33
C VAL A 10 -8.71 -11.73 -3.56
N SER A 11 -9.92 -11.30 -3.92
CA SER A 11 -10.29 -10.19 -4.82
C SER A 11 -9.10 -9.46 -5.44
N SER A 12 -8.83 -9.74 -6.73
CA SER A 12 -7.66 -9.19 -7.44
C SER A 12 -7.61 -7.65 -7.39
N VAL A 13 -8.77 -6.99 -7.35
CA VAL A 13 -8.94 -5.53 -7.22
C VAL A 13 -8.21 -4.94 -6.01
N GLY A 14 -8.25 -5.62 -4.84
CA GLY A 14 -7.61 -5.12 -3.62
C GLY A 14 -6.08 -5.11 -3.70
N ARG A 15 -5.49 -6.11 -4.37
CA ARG A 15 -4.04 -6.19 -4.58
C ARG A 15 -3.54 -5.15 -5.58
N PHE A 16 -4.31 -4.87 -6.64
CA PHE A 16 -3.98 -3.80 -7.59
C PHE A 16 -4.01 -2.41 -6.93
N ALA A 17 -4.98 -2.17 -6.05
CA ALA A 17 -5.04 -0.92 -5.27
C ALA A 17 -3.82 -0.76 -4.36
N ALA A 18 -3.42 -1.81 -3.65
CA ALA A 18 -2.23 -1.79 -2.79
C ALA A 18 -0.93 -1.52 -3.56
N GLN A 19 -0.73 -2.16 -4.72
CA GLN A 19 0.45 -1.90 -5.57
C GLN A 19 0.50 -0.46 -6.10
N ARG A 20 -0.65 0.12 -6.47
CA ARG A 20 -0.72 1.53 -6.87
C ARG A 20 -0.28 2.45 -5.74
N VAL A 21 -0.73 2.19 -4.52
CA VAL A 21 -0.33 2.96 -3.34
C VAL A 21 1.18 2.83 -3.10
N ILE A 22 1.72 1.60 -3.12
CA ILE A 22 3.15 1.35 -2.93
C ILE A 22 3.99 2.12 -3.95
N ARG A 23 3.60 2.10 -5.23
CA ARG A 23 4.33 2.79 -6.30
C ARG A 23 4.31 4.32 -6.12
N ALA A 24 3.15 4.90 -5.82
CA ALA A 24 3.02 6.35 -5.59
C ALA A 24 3.79 6.79 -4.34
N ALA A 25 3.64 6.05 -3.23
CA ALA A 25 4.37 6.28 -1.99
C ALA A 25 5.88 6.22 -2.19
N ARG A 26 6.37 5.27 -3.00
CA ARG A 26 7.79 5.18 -3.35
C ARG A 26 8.28 6.44 -4.07
N CYS A 27 7.56 6.91 -5.08
CA CYS A 27 7.90 8.14 -5.81
C CYS A 27 7.93 9.35 -4.87
N GLN A 28 6.89 9.52 -4.04
CA GLN A 28 6.77 10.60 -3.07
C GLN A 28 7.89 10.56 -2.02
N PHE A 29 8.17 9.40 -1.43
CA PHE A 29 9.23 9.25 -0.43
C PHE A 29 10.62 9.53 -1.00
N LEU A 30 10.89 9.15 -2.25
CA LEU A 30 12.17 9.44 -2.91
C LEU A 30 12.32 10.91 -3.28
N ALA A 31 11.23 11.59 -3.66
CA ALA A 31 11.27 12.99 -4.06
C ALA A 31 11.29 13.96 -2.87
N HIS A 32 10.54 13.66 -1.81
CA HIS A 32 10.27 14.62 -0.72
C HIS A 32 10.74 14.13 0.66
N GLY A 33 11.22 12.90 0.76
CA GLY A 33 11.62 12.25 2.01
C GLY A 33 10.41 11.75 2.82
N PHE A 34 10.67 10.80 3.72
CA PHE A 34 9.61 10.14 4.49
C PHE A 34 8.82 11.09 5.39
N ARG A 35 9.42 12.13 5.98
CA ARG A 35 8.72 13.03 6.92
C ARG A 35 7.66 13.88 6.23
N SER A 36 7.96 14.39 5.05
CA SER A 36 7.14 15.36 4.31
C SER A 36 5.88 14.76 3.70
N VAL A 37 5.88 13.45 3.43
CA VAL A 37 4.75 12.76 2.77
C VAL A 37 3.77 12.24 3.81
N SER A 38 2.52 12.71 3.81
CA SER A 38 1.48 12.17 4.69
C SER A 38 0.62 11.10 4.00
N MET A 39 -0.13 10.34 4.81
CA MET A 39 -1.14 9.40 4.28
C MET A 39 -2.27 10.16 3.55
N ASP A 40 -2.54 11.39 3.98
CA ASP A 40 -3.50 12.30 3.38
C ASP A 40 -3.11 12.70 1.95
N ASP A 41 -1.85 13.12 1.77
CA ASP A 41 -1.32 13.52 0.46
C ASP A 41 -1.41 12.37 -0.54
N LEU A 42 -1.06 11.15 -0.09
CA LEU A 42 -1.13 9.95 -0.92
C LEU A 42 -2.58 9.59 -1.28
N ALA A 43 -3.51 9.73 -0.33
CA ALA A 43 -4.93 9.48 -0.60
C ALA A 43 -5.46 10.47 -1.65
N ALA A 44 -5.11 11.76 -1.51
CA ALA A 44 -5.50 12.81 -2.45
C ALA A 44 -4.90 12.58 -3.84
N GLU A 45 -3.60 12.29 -3.94
CA GLU A 45 -2.90 12.02 -5.21
C GLU A 45 -3.51 10.80 -5.94
N LEU A 46 -3.87 9.76 -5.20
CA LEU A 46 -4.39 8.52 -5.76
C LEU A 46 -5.89 8.56 -6.08
N GLY A 47 -6.59 9.64 -5.71
CA GLY A 47 -8.05 9.74 -5.78
C GLY A 47 -8.75 8.71 -4.88
N MET A 48 -8.13 8.35 -3.76
CA MET A 48 -8.64 7.37 -2.82
C MET A 48 -9.19 8.03 -1.57
N SER A 49 -10.23 7.44 -0.98
CA SER A 49 -10.64 7.83 0.37
C SER A 49 -9.56 7.42 1.38
N LYS A 50 -9.36 8.19 2.45
CA LYS A 50 -8.49 7.80 3.56
C LYS A 50 -8.84 6.41 4.08
N LYS A 51 -10.13 6.12 4.24
CA LYS A 51 -10.61 4.81 4.72
C LYS A 51 -10.09 3.67 3.85
N THR A 52 -10.15 3.82 2.52
CA THR A 52 -9.62 2.83 1.58
C THR A 52 -8.12 2.64 1.76
N LEU A 53 -7.36 3.73 1.88
CA LEU A 53 -5.92 3.68 2.08
C LEU A 53 -5.57 3.00 3.42
N TYR A 54 -6.25 3.34 4.51
CA TYR A 54 -6.01 2.77 5.83
C TYR A 54 -6.43 1.30 5.95
N VAL A 55 -7.40 0.83 5.16
CA VAL A 55 -7.73 -0.60 5.06
C VAL A 55 -6.58 -1.39 4.46
N SER A 56 -5.87 -0.83 3.47
CA SER A 56 -4.69 -1.48 2.89
C SER A 56 -3.43 -1.30 3.75
N PHE A 57 -3.26 -0.11 4.36
CA PHE A 57 -2.09 0.25 5.14
C PHE A 57 -2.52 0.98 6.43
N PRO A 58 -2.64 0.29 7.56
CA PRO A 58 -3.18 0.87 8.79
C PRO A 58 -2.30 1.97 9.38
N SER A 59 -1.05 2.08 8.94
CA SER A 59 -0.13 3.13 9.36
C SER A 59 0.86 3.49 8.24
N LYS A 60 1.43 4.70 8.35
CA LYS A 60 2.53 5.13 7.49
C LYS A 60 3.74 4.20 7.59
N ALA A 61 4.01 3.66 8.78
CA ALA A 61 5.08 2.68 8.98
C ALA A 61 4.83 1.38 8.20
N ALA A 62 3.60 0.85 8.21
CA ALA A 62 3.24 -0.33 7.43
C ALA A 62 3.37 -0.10 5.92
N LEU A 63 3.04 1.11 5.45
CA LEU A 63 3.26 1.49 4.05
C LEU A 63 4.75 1.58 3.70
N ILE A 64 5.56 2.20 4.57
CA ILE A 64 7.02 2.27 4.37
C ILE A 64 7.61 0.85 4.31
N GLU A 65 7.22 -0.03 5.22
CA GLU A 65 7.66 -1.43 5.23
C GLU A 65 7.30 -2.15 3.92
N ALA A 66 6.08 -1.96 3.41
CA ALA A 66 5.66 -2.51 2.13
C ALA A 66 6.46 -1.94 0.95
N VAL A 67 6.75 -0.64 0.95
CA VAL A 67 7.60 -0.01 -0.08
C VAL A 67 9.03 -0.54 -0.05
N LEU A 68 9.58 -0.82 1.14
CA LEU A 68 10.90 -1.41 1.28
C LEU A 68 10.93 -2.86 0.78
N LYS A 69 9.91 -3.66 1.11
CA LYS A 69 9.76 -5.05 0.64
C LYS A 69 9.45 -5.18 -0.85
N ASP A 70 8.92 -4.16 -1.50
CA ASP A 70 8.72 -4.16 -2.97
C ASP A 70 10.05 -4.08 -3.73
N LYS A 71 11.11 -3.56 -3.09
CA LYS A 71 12.42 -3.32 -3.71
C LYS A 71 13.42 -4.47 -3.48
N PHE A 72 13.14 -5.41 -2.59
CA PHE A 72 14.03 -6.51 -2.17
C PHE A 72 13.25 -7.82 -2.00
#